data_AF-A0AAD7Y688-F1
#
_entry.id   AF-A0AAD7Y688-F1
#
_cell.length_a   1.000
_cell.length_b   1.000
_cell.length_c   1.000
_cell.angle_alpha   90.00
_cell.angle_beta   90.00
_cell.angle_gamma   90.00
#
_symmetry.space_group_name_H-M   'P 1'
#
loop_
_entity.id
_entity.type
_entity.pdbx_description
1 polymer ?
#
loop_
_entity_poly.entity_id
_entity_poly.type
_entity_poly.pdbx_seq_one_letter_code
_entity_poly.pdbx_strand_id
1 'polypeptide(L)'
;MSYKADLKQLLKPYYWFNILLSLTYVTCKRTGYICNFLFPSAECELDSRETEILFFLIIVVMLRTRKAGSVTMVNYLSSSFVYTKIANLILWFYADIRYGLPYGAILILSALLLPEPTYTGPEHVTYFRGPQVLDEELKHHKSTTWIVCLYAAWHPACVNFAPVFAELSASYSLDNLKFGKLDVGRYPESATKYRVQDGPTSRQLPTILLLTDGQEKMRRPQADHTGKLQKFLFSKDNVKAALDLDGIYQECKKKLAAAKNVKKDE
;
A
#
# COMPACT_ATOMS: atom_id res chain seq x y z
N MET A 1 -18.83 -4.76 8.34
CA MET A 1 -17.86 -4.07 9.22
C MET A 1 -16.96 -3.05 8.49
N SER A 2 -16.87 -3.04 7.14
CA SER A 2 -15.97 -2.13 6.38
C SER A 2 -16.29 -0.64 6.52
N TYR A 3 -17.55 -0.22 6.31
CA TYR A 3 -17.91 1.21 6.22
C TYR A 3 -17.56 2.06 7.44
N LYS A 4 -17.67 1.51 8.67
CA LYS A 4 -17.34 2.26 9.89
C LYS A 4 -15.83 2.51 10.01
N ALA A 5 -15.01 1.54 9.61
CA ALA A 5 -13.56 1.68 9.60
C ALA A 5 -13.11 2.66 8.51
N ASP A 6 -13.71 2.56 7.32
CA ASP A 6 -13.47 3.47 6.21
C ASP A 6 -13.86 4.91 6.56
N LEU A 7 -15.02 5.12 7.20
CA LEU A 7 -15.45 6.44 7.66
C LEU A 7 -14.51 7.01 8.72
N LYS A 8 -14.09 6.20 9.70
CA LYS A 8 -13.12 6.60 10.72
C LYS A 8 -11.78 7.00 10.10
N GLN A 9 -11.37 6.31 9.04
CA GLN A 9 -10.17 6.64 8.28
C GLN A 9 -10.33 7.98 7.55
N LEU A 10 -11.47 8.23 6.88
CA LEU A 10 -11.76 9.49 6.20
C LEU A 10 -11.85 10.70 7.14
N LEU A 11 -12.16 10.49 8.43
CA LEU A 11 -12.13 11.55 9.44
C LEU A 11 -10.72 12.01 9.83
N LYS A 12 -9.67 11.31 9.41
CA LYS A 12 -8.29 11.74 9.72
C LYS A 12 -7.97 13.07 9.03
N PRO A 13 -7.21 13.98 9.68
CA PRO A 13 -6.88 15.30 9.15
C PRO A 13 -6.28 15.28 7.74
N TYR A 14 -5.51 14.23 7.43
CA TYR A 14 -4.95 13.99 6.10
C TYR A 14 -6.00 14.13 4.99
N TYR A 15 -7.14 13.43 5.07
CA TYR A 15 -8.11 13.42 3.98
C TYR A 15 -8.78 14.78 3.79
N TRP A 16 -9.18 15.44 4.89
CA TRP A 16 -9.79 16.77 4.84
C TRP A 16 -8.85 17.82 4.26
N PHE A 17 -7.59 17.81 4.70
CA PHE A 17 -6.59 18.75 4.19
C PHE A 17 -6.31 18.51 2.69
N ASN A 18 -6.23 17.25 2.26
CA ASN A 18 -6.05 16.89 0.86
C ASN A 18 -7.25 17.25 -0.01
N ILE A 19 -8.49 17.04 0.48
CA ILE A 19 -9.73 17.45 -0.20
C ILE A 19 -9.74 18.97 -0.38
N LEU A 20 -9.44 19.72 0.68
CA LEU A 20 -9.41 21.17 0.64
C LEU A 20 -8.44 21.64 -0.43
N LEU A 21 -7.17 21.19 -0.38
CA LEU A 21 -6.16 21.52 -1.40
C LEU A 21 -6.61 21.18 -2.81
N SER A 22 -7.25 20.02 -3.00
CA SER A 22 -7.73 19.54 -4.30
C SER A 22 -8.86 20.38 -4.88
N LEU A 23 -9.59 21.12 -4.05
CA LEU A 23 -10.72 21.96 -4.45
C LEU A 23 -10.37 23.46 -4.44
N THR A 24 -9.19 23.84 -3.94
CA THR A 24 -8.80 25.26 -3.75
C THR A 24 -9.02 26.11 -4.99
N TYR A 25 -8.49 25.72 -6.15
CA TYR A 25 -8.58 26.55 -7.34
C TYR A 25 -10.03 26.76 -7.79
N VAL A 26 -10.77 25.67 -7.95
CA VAL A 26 -12.16 25.69 -8.44
C VAL A 26 -13.06 26.47 -7.48
N THR A 27 -12.88 26.28 -6.17
CA THR A 27 -13.68 27.00 -5.16
C THR A 27 -13.33 28.49 -5.13
N CYS A 28 -12.05 28.86 -5.21
CA CYS A 28 -11.63 30.25 -5.29
C CYS A 28 -12.15 30.95 -6.55
N LYS A 29 -12.14 30.28 -7.71
CA LYS A 29 -12.61 30.82 -8.98
C LYS A 29 -14.14 30.96 -9.04
N ARG A 30 -14.88 30.00 -8.49
CA ARG A 30 -16.37 29.98 -8.55
C ARG A 30 -17.05 30.78 -7.44
N THR A 31 -16.34 31.12 -6.36
CA THR A 31 -16.90 31.90 -5.26
C THR A 31 -16.70 33.38 -5.54
N GLY A 32 -17.77 34.09 -5.94
CA GLY A 32 -17.68 35.47 -6.44
C GLY A 32 -16.89 36.44 -5.57
N TYR A 33 -17.02 36.37 -4.23
CA TYR A 33 -16.26 37.24 -3.33
C TYR A 33 -14.74 36.96 -3.39
N ILE A 34 -14.35 35.68 -3.32
CA ILE A 34 -12.94 35.25 -3.34
C ILE A 34 -12.33 35.48 -4.72
N CYS A 35 -13.11 35.21 -5.77
CA CYS A 35 -12.69 35.39 -7.15
C CYS A 35 -12.38 36.86 -7.46
N ASN A 36 -13.28 37.79 -7.14
CA ASN A 36 -13.03 39.22 -7.40
C ASN A 36 -11.82 39.75 -6.61
N PHE A 37 -11.50 39.16 -5.46
CA PHE A 37 -10.32 39.52 -4.68
C PHE A 37 -9.02 38.96 -5.27
N LEU A 38 -9.00 37.67 -5.64
CA LEU A 38 -7.79 36.99 -6.14
C LEU A 38 -7.54 37.23 -7.64
N PHE A 39 -8.61 37.41 -8.40
CA PHE A 39 -8.63 37.54 -9.87
C PHE A 39 -9.45 38.78 -10.30
N PRO A 40 -9.01 40.00 -9.96
CA PRO A 40 -9.79 41.22 -10.18
C PRO A 40 -10.08 41.56 -11.65
N SER A 41 -9.39 40.91 -12.59
CA SER A 41 -9.54 41.13 -14.04
C SER A 41 -10.11 39.91 -14.78
N ALA A 42 -10.47 38.84 -14.07
CA ALA A 42 -11.01 37.63 -14.67
C ALA A 42 -12.51 37.53 -14.41
N GLU A 43 -13.23 36.93 -15.36
CA GLU A 43 -14.59 36.47 -15.12
C GLU A 43 -14.55 35.32 -14.11
N CYS A 44 -15.48 35.29 -13.15
CA CYS A 44 -15.58 34.24 -12.12
C CYS A 44 -16.15 32.91 -12.66
N GLU A 45 -15.83 32.63 -13.91
CA GLU A 45 -16.15 31.42 -14.64
C GLU A 45 -14.86 30.71 -15.06
N LEU A 46 -15.00 29.42 -15.39
CA LEU A 46 -13.87 28.63 -15.85
C LEU A 46 -13.65 28.91 -17.34
N ASP A 47 -12.44 29.29 -17.72
CA ASP A 47 -12.08 29.47 -19.11
C ASP A 47 -11.94 28.12 -19.84
N SER A 48 -11.78 28.15 -21.17
CA SER A 48 -11.65 26.94 -21.98
C SER A 48 -10.45 26.09 -21.55
N ARG A 49 -9.31 26.72 -21.22
CA ARG A 49 -8.07 26.01 -20.89
C ARG A 49 -8.14 25.37 -19.50
N GLU A 50 -8.69 26.07 -18.52
CA GLU A 50 -8.99 25.57 -17.17
C GLU A 50 -9.92 24.36 -17.27
N THR A 51 -10.95 24.45 -18.11
CA THR A 51 -11.89 23.34 -18.36
C THR A 51 -11.21 22.14 -19.02
N GLU A 52 -10.34 22.35 -20.02
CA GLU A 52 -9.54 21.31 -20.65
C GLU A 52 -8.63 20.59 -19.65
N ILE A 53 -7.95 21.33 -18.76
CA ILE A 53 -7.08 20.77 -17.72
C ILE A 53 -7.89 19.92 -16.74
N LEU A 54 -9.06 20.40 -16.30
CA LEU A 54 -9.95 19.66 -15.40
C LEU A 54 -10.53 18.41 -16.07
N PHE A 55 -10.87 18.48 -17.35
CA PHE A 55 -11.33 17.32 -18.11
C PHE A 55 -10.24 16.27 -18.26
N PHE A 56 -9.02 16.69 -18.58
CA PHE A 56 -7.86 15.79 -18.64
C PHE A 56 -7.58 15.13 -17.29
N LEU A 57 -7.69 15.88 -16.18
CA LEU A 57 -7.58 15.33 -14.83
C LEU A 57 -8.57 14.20 -14.59
N ILE A 58 -9.85 14.38 -14.95
CA ILE A 58 -10.88 13.34 -14.80
C ILE A 58 -10.47 12.08 -15.55
N ILE A 59 -10.02 12.20 -16.81
CA ILE A 59 -9.56 11.07 -17.62
C ILE A 59 -8.38 10.35 -16.94
N VAL A 60 -7.37 11.11 -16.47
CA VAL A 60 -6.18 10.53 -15.82
C VAL A 60 -6.57 9.76 -14.56
N VAL A 61 -7.43 10.34 -13.71
CA VAL A 61 -7.91 9.69 -12.49
C VAL A 61 -8.68 8.41 -12.82
N MET A 62 -9.56 8.43 -13.83
CA MET A 62 -10.31 7.25 -14.29
C MET A 62 -9.40 6.15 -14.83
N LEU A 63 -8.45 6.48 -15.71
CA LEU A 63 -7.51 5.51 -16.30
C LEU A 63 -6.58 4.88 -15.24
N ARG A 64 -6.06 5.70 -14.32
CA ARG A 64 -5.19 5.24 -13.24
C ARG A 64 -5.93 4.33 -12.28
N THR A 65 -7.16 4.68 -11.94
CA THR A 65 -8.03 3.85 -11.09
C THR A 65 -8.27 2.49 -11.72
N ARG A 66 -8.67 2.45 -13.00
CA ARG A 66 -8.93 1.19 -13.70
C ARG A 66 -7.71 0.28 -13.70
N LYS A 67 -6.51 0.85 -13.82
CA LYS A 67 -5.24 0.09 -13.82
C LYS A 67 -4.84 -0.44 -12.44
N ALA A 68 -5.15 0.31 -11.38
CA ALA A 68 -4.84 -0.04 -9.99
C ALA A 68 -5.63 -1.26 -9.52
N GLY A 69 -6.87 -1.46 -9.98
CA GLY A 69 -7.68 -2.65 -9.67
C GLY A 69 -8.09 -2.80 -8.21
N SER A 70 -7.74 -1.84 -7.35
CA SER A 70 -8.20 -1.74 -5.97
C SER A 70 -9.54 -0.99 -5.97
N VAL A 71 -10.60 -1.66 -5.49
CA VAL A 71 -11.98 -1.16 -5.49
C VAL A 71 -12.37 -0.43 -4.19
N THR A 72 -11.45 -0.27 -3.25
CA THR A 72 -11.73 0.42 -1.99
C THR A 72 -11.79 1.92 -2.21
N MET A 73 -12.89 2.55 -1.78
CA MET A 73 -13.13 4.00 -1.95
C MET A 73 -12.01 4.88 -1.37
N VAL A 74 -11.38 4.44 -0.27
CA VAL A 74 -10.29 5.17 0.38
C VAL A 74 -9.02 5.21 -0.48
N ASN A 75 -8.60 4.08 -1.06
CA ASN A 75 -7.44 4.04 -1.96
C ASN A 75 -7.67 4.81 -3.25
N TYR A 76 -8.91 4.79 -3.76
CA TYR A 76 -9.31 5.61 -4.91
C TYR A 76 -9.12 7.10 -4.61
N LEU A 77 -9.67 7.56 -3.48
CA LEU A 77 -9.59 8.95 -3.04
C LEU A 77 -8.14 9.38 -2.78
N SER A 78 -7.36 8.56 -2.08
CA SER A 78 -5.95 8.88 -1.79
C SER A 78 -5.12 8.98 -3.08
N SER A 79 -5.33 8.06 -4.02
CA SER A 79 -4.64 8.07 -5.31
C SER A 79 -5.02 9.28 -6.16
N SER A 80 -6.26 9.78 -6.07
CA SER A 80 -6.70 10.94 -6.86
C SER A 80 -6.10 12.25 -6.36
N PHE A 81 -5.83 12.38 -5.05
CA PHE A 81 -5.28 13.61 -4.48
C PHE A 81 -3.98 14.07 -5.14
N VAL A 82 -3.06 13.14 -5.45
CA VAL A 82 -1.79 13.51 -6.09
C VAL A 82 -2.04 14.16 -7.45
N TYR A 83 -2.88 13.55 -8.29
CA TYR A 83 -3.19 14.10 -9.62
C TYR A 83 -3.95 15.41 -9.53
N THR A 84 -4.94 15.50 -8.64
CA THR A 84 -5.74 16.72 -8.47
C THR A 84 -4.91 17.86 -7.90
N LYS A 85 -3.99 17.60 -6.98
CA LYS A 85 -3.06 18.60 -6.45
C LYS A 85 -2.11 19.13 -7.52
N ILE A 86 -1.57 18.27 -8.38
CA ILE A 86 -0.71 18.67 -9.50
C ILE A 86 -1.51 19.49 -10.52
N ALA A 87 -2.73 19.08 -10.86
CA ALA A 87 -3.61 19.86 -11.73
C ALA A 87 -3.94 21.23 -11.15
N ASN A 88 -4.28 21.31 -9.85
CA ASN A 88 -4.49 22.59 -9.16
C ASN A 88 -3.22 23.44 -9.15
N LEU A 89 -2.03 22.86 -8.99
CA LEU A 89 -0.77 23.61 -9.06
C LEU A 89 -0.58 24.24 -10.44
N ILE A 90 -0.86 23.49 -11.51
CA ILE A 90 -0.82 23.99 -12.89
C ILE A 90 -1.84 25.12 -13.08
N LEU A 91 -3.06 24.96 -12.58
CA LEU A 91 -4.11 25.98 -12.65
C LEU A 91 -3.72 27.26 -11.89
N TRP A 92 -3.15 27.13 -10.69
CA TRP A 92 -2.64 28.28 -9.94
C TRP A 92 -1.49 28.99 -10.67
N PHE A 93 -0.54 28.25 -11.26
CA PHE A 93 0.51 28.85 -12.09
C PHE A 93 -0.01 29.50 -13.36
N TYR A 94 -1.05 28.91 -13.98
CA TYR A 94 -1.71 29.46 -15.15
C TYR A 94 -2.40 30.79 -14.83
N ALA A 95 -3.04 30.91 -13.66
CA ALA A 95 -3.69 32.14 -13.24
C ALA A 95 -2.69 33.23 -12.84
N ASP A 96 -1.75 32.94 -11.94
CA ASP A 96 -0.63 33.83 -11.60
C ASP A 96 0.47 33.04 -10.87
N ILE A 97 1.72 33.22 -11.30
CA ILE A 97 2.88 32.60 -10.67
C ILE A 97 2.99 32.89 -9.16
N ARG A 98 2.52 34.07 -8.71
CA ARG A 98 2.52 34.51 -7.31
C ARG A 98 1.65 33.63 -6.42
N TYR A 99 0.61 33.00 -6.96
CA TYR A 99 -0.27 32.08 -6.22
C TYR A 99 0.16 30.62 -6.39
N GLY A 100 0.74 30.26 -7.54
CA GLY A 100 1.29 28.92 -7.78
C GLY A 100 2.45 28.57 -6.85
N LEU A 101 3.37 29.50 -6.59
CA LEU A 101 4.52 29.28 -5.68
C LEU A 101 4.11 28.93 -4.24
N PRO A 102 3.28 29.71 -3.53
CA PRO A 102 2.87 29.37 -2.17
C PRO A 102 2.02 28.10 -2.14
N TYR A 103 1.16 27.85 -3.13
CA TYR A 103 0.44 26.58 -3.22
C TYR A 103 1.40 25.39 -3.36
N GLY A 104 2.43 25.50 -4.21
CA GLY A 104 3.49 24.49 -4.32
C GLY A 104 4.26 24.27 -3.02
N ALA A 105 4.59 25.34 -2.29
CA ALA A 105 5.20 25.23 -0.97
C ALA A 105 4.29 24.51 0.04
N ILE A 106 2.99 24.82 0.05
CA ILE A 106 1.99 24.13 0.88
C ILE A 106 1.89 22.66 0.50
N LEU A 107 1.98 22.29 -0.79
CA LEU A 107 2.00 20.89 -1.21
C LEU A 107 3.19 20.14 -0.59
N ILE A 108 4.39 20.70 -0.66
CA ILE A 108 5.60 20.09 -0.10
C ILE A 108 5.48 19.99 1.42
N LEU A 109 5.09 21.08 2.08
CA LEU A 109 4.90 21.11 3.53
C LEU A 109 3.84 20.08 3.98
N SER A 110 2.76 19.93 3.22
CA SER A 110 1.71 18.95 3.50
C SER A 110 2.22 17.52 3.39
N ALA A 111 3.08 17.23 2.40
CA ALA A 111 3.66 15.91 2.23
C ALA A 111 4.61 15.55 3.38
N LEU A 112 5.29 16.54 3.97
CA LEU A 112 6.21 16.36 5.09
C LEU A 112 5.48 16.27 6.45
N LEU A 113 4.48 17.12 6.68
CA LEU A 113 3.80 17.23 7.97
C LEU A 113 2.62 16.25 8.12
N LEU A 114 1.96 15.90 7.01
CA LEU A 114 0.75 15.08 6.99
C LEU A 114 0.93 13.92 6.00
N PRO A 115 1.76 12.92 6.34
CA PRO A 115 1.91 11.72 5.52
C PRO A 115 0.59 10.94 5.47
N GLU A 116 0.45 10.10 4.43
CA GLU A 116 -0.72 9.24 4.29
C GLU A 116 -0.84 8.30 5.50
N PRO A 117 -2.02 8.23 6.14
CA PRO A 117 -2.21 7.39 7.32
C PRO A 117 -2.15 5.90 6.97
N THR A 118 -1.04 5.26 7.33
CA THR A 118 -0.84 3.80 7.20
C THR A 118 -1.30 3.05 8.46
N TYR A 119 -1.23 1.72 8.43
CA TYR A 119 -1.45 0.88 9.61
C TYR A 119 -0.43 1.19 10.70
N THR A 120 -0.91 1.49 11.91
CA THR A 120 -0.07 1.82 13.09
C THR A 120 -0.31 0.86 14.26
N GLY A 121 -0.96 -0.29 14.02
CA GLY A 121 -1.21 -1.28 15.04
C GLY A 121 0.05 -2.12 15.37
N PRO A 122 -0.06 -3.05 16.33
CA PRO A 122 1.04 -3.97 16.62
C PRO A 122 1.38 -4.80 15.38
N GLU A 123 2.66 -5.12 15.18
CA GLU A 123 3.08 -6.09 14.16
C GLU A 123 3.85 -7.25 14.82
N HIS A 124 3.65 -8.45 14.29
CA HIS A 124 4.31 -9.67 14.76
C HIS A 124 5.17 -10.24 13.62
N VAL A 125 6.11 -9.42 13.14
CA VAL A 125 6.97 -9.73 12.01
C VAL A 125 8.40 -9.93 12.48
N THR A 126 9.00 -11.07 12.12
CA THR A 126 10.43 -11.33 12.33
C THR A 126 11.23 -10.81 11.13
N TYR A 127 12.21 -9.95 11.37
CA TYR A 127 13.04 -9.40 10.31
C TYR A 127 14.32 -10.23 10.15
N PHE A 128 14.43 -10.92 9.02
CA PHE A 128 15.58 -11.77 8.71
C PHE A 128 16.68 -10.95 8.04
N ARG A 129 17.89 -11.05 8.60
CA ARG A 129 19.11 -10.39 8.12
C ARG A 129 19.95 -11.36 7.28
N GLY A 130 19.43 -11.70 6.11
CA GLY A 130 20.05 -12.66 5.19
C GLY A 130 19.39 -14.05 5.20
N PRO A 131 19.72 -14.89 4.22
CA PRO A 131 19.01 -16.15 3.98
C PRO A 131 19.41 -17.26 4.97
N GLN A 132 20.58 -17.15 5.59
CA GLN A 132 21.13 -18.13 6.54
C GLN A 132 20.32 -18.15 7.83
N VAL A 133 20.00 -16.97 8.39
CA VAL A 133 19.19 -16.85 9.60
C VAL A 133 17.80 -17.45 9.40
N LEU A 134 17.20 -17.24 8.21
CA LEU A 134 15.93 -17.86 7.87
C LEU A 134 16.07 -19.39 7.78
N ASP A 135 17.14 -19.92 7.19
CA ASP A 135 17.36 -21.37 7.13
C ASP A 135 17.55 -22.01 8.50
N GLU A 136 18.29 -21.35 9.39
CA GLU A 136 18.48 -21.81 10.76
C GLU A 136 17.14 -21.88 11.50
N GLU A 137 16.33 -20.81 11.41
CA GLU A 137 15.00 -20.77 12.00
C GLU A 137 14.06 -21.86 11.45
N LEU A 138 14.09 -22.09 10.13
CA LEU A 138 13.31 -23.17 9.50
C LEU A 138 13.79 -24.57 9.94
N LYS A 139 15.09 -24.75 10.22
CA LYS A 139 15.65 -26.02 10.72
C LYS A 139 15.31 -26.25 12.20
N HIS A 140 15.36 -25.22 13.03
CA HIS A 140 15.05 -25.30 14.45
C HIS A 140 13.55 -25.49 14.71
N HIS A 141 12.69 -24.83 13.92
CA HIS A 141 11.25 -24.85 14.10
C HIS A 141 10.52 -25.51 12.93
N LYS A 142 10.81 -26.78 12.66
CA LYS A 142 10.25 -27.54 11.52
C LYS A 142 8.72 -27.56 11.50
N SER A 143 8.06 -27.62 12.65
CA SER A 143 6.59 -27.65 12.75
C SER A 143 5.91 -26.28 12.62
N THR A 144 6.67 -25.21 12.46
CA THR A 144 6.15 -23.84 12.35
C THR A 144 5.91 -23.48 10.90
N THR A 145 4.70 -23.03 10.61
CA THR A 145 4.36 -22.44 9.31
C THR A 145 4.84 -21.00 9.28
N TRP A 146 5.56 -20.62 8.22
CA TRP A 146 6.10 -19.28 8.03
C TRP A 146 5.51 -18.64 6.79
N ILE A 147 5.07 -17.39 6.94
CA ILE A 147 4.72 -16.52 5.81
C ILE A 147 5.82 -15.48 5.70
N VAL A 148 6.68 -15.61 4.68
CA VAL A 148 7.85 -14.75 4.49
C VAL A 148 7.63 -13.82 3.31
N CYS A 149 7.76 -12.52 3.54
CA CYS A 149 7.74 -11.50 2.50
C CYS A 149 9.17 -11.12 2.11
N LEU A 150 9.55 -11.49 0.89
CA LEU A 150 10.74 -11.00 0.21
C LEU A 150 10.45 -9.59 -0.32
N TYR A 151 11.22 -8.61 0.15
CA TYR A 151 10.98 -7.20 -0.15
C TYR A 151 12.28 -6.44 -0.38
N ALA A 152 12.16 -5.27 -0.99
CA ALA A 152 13.22 -4.27 -0.99
C ALA A 152 12.64 -2.95 -0.45
N ALA A 153 13.33 -2.32 0.50
CA ALA A 153 12.82 -1.13 1.19
C ALA A 153 12.55 0.07 0.25
N TRP A 154 13.26 0.13 -0.87
CA TRP A 154 13.17 1.20 -1.86
C TRP A 154 12.12 0.92 -2.95
N HIS A 155 11.57 -0.31 -3.02
CA HIS A 155 10.65 -0.68 -4.10
C HIS A 155 9.21 -0.21 -3.78
N PRO A 156 8.56 0.60 -4.63
CA PRO A 156 7.26 1.21 -4.31
C PRO A 156 6.15 0.21 -3.98
N ALA A 157 6.11 -0.93 -4.69
CA ALA A 157 5.11 -1.97 -4.40
C ALA A 157 5.32 -2.63 -3.03
N CYS A 158 6.56 -2.69 -2.54
CA CYS A 158 6.88 -3.22 -1.21
C CYS A 158 6.48 -2.23 -0.12
N VAL A 159 6.76 -0.94 -0.31
CA VAL A 159 6.34 0.14 0.60
C VAL A 159 4.82 0.15 0.77
N ASN A 160 4.09 0.05 -0.35
CA ASN A 160 2.62 0.01 -0.33
C ASN A 160 2.06 -1.25 0.33
N PHE A 161 2.76 -2.39 0.23
CA PHE A 161 2.32 -3.65 0.81
C PHE A 161 2.66 -3.80 2.30
N ALA A 162 3.69 -3.10 2.79
CA ALA A 162 4.18 -3.26 4.16
C ALA A 162 3.08 -3.08 5.24
N PRO A 163 2.19 -2.07 5.17
CA PRO A 163 1.10 -1.92 6.14
C PRO A 163 0.11 -3.10 6.14
N VAL A 164 -0.19 -3.65 4.96
CA VAL A 164 -1.08 -4.81 4.80
C VAL A 164 -0.44 -6.05 5.43
N PHE A 165 0.86 -6.25 5.19
CA PHE A 165 1.59 -7.38 5.77
C PHE A 165 1.68 -7.29 7.30
N ALA A 166 1.91 -6.08 7.83
CA ALA A 166 1.90 -5.82 9.27
C ALA A 166 0.54 -6.16 9.90
N GLU A 167 -0.56 -5.68 9.31
CA GLU A 167 -1.93 -5.97 9.80
C GLU A 167 -2.26 -7.48 9.75
N LEU A 168 -1.83 -8.17 8.69
CA LEU A 168 -1.99 -9.63 8.59
C LEU A 168 -1.22 -10.34 9.70
N SER A 169 0.03 -9.94 9.96
CA SER A 169 0.83 -10.53 11.04
C SER A 169 0.15 -10.36 12.40
N ALA A 170 -0.40 -9.18 12.67
CA ALA A 170 -1.10 -8.88 13.90
C ALA A 170 -2.35 -9.75 14.10
N SER A 171 -3.04 -10.06 13.00
CA SER A 171 -4.32 -10.78 13.03
C SER A 171 -4.15 -12.30 13.09
N TYR A 172 -3.05 -12.84 12.54
CA TYR A 172 -2.90 -14.28 12.29
C TYR A 172 -1.70 -14.92 12.98
N SER A 173 -0.81 -14.16 13.61
CA SER A 173 0.36 -14.73 14.28
C SER A 173 -0.06 -15.66 15.43
N LEU A 174 0.58 -16.83 15.48
CA LEU A 174 0.48 -17.83 16.54
C LEU A 174 1.88 -18.38 16.84
N ASP A 175 2.04 -19.15 17.92
CA ASP A 175 3.33 -19.78 18.26
C ASP A 175 3.89 -20.67 17.13
N ASN A 176 3.00 -21.30 16.36
CA ASN A 176 3.31 -22.17 15.22
C ASN A 176 2.92 -21.59 13.84
N LEU A 177 2.49 -20.32 13.77
CA LEU A 177 2.24 -19.60 12.52
C LEU A 177 2.85 -18.21 12.62
N LYS A 178 4.00 -18.01 11.96
CA LYS A 178 4.80 -16.79 12.10
C LYS A 178 4.93 -16.02 10.79
N PHE A 179 5.13 -14.71 10.90
CA PHE A 179 5.33 -13.82 9.77
C PHE A 179 6.77 -13.31 9.77
N GLY A 180 7.36 -13.23 8.58
CA GLY A 180 8.75 -12.84 8.41
C GLY A 180 8.96 -11.91 7.23
N LYS A 181 9.99 -11.08 7.30
CA LYS A 181 10.43 -10.22 6.19
C LYS A 181 11.91 -10.44 5.93
N LEU A 182 12.28 -10.67 4.67
CA LEU A 182 13.66 -10.81 4.22
C LEU A 182 13.95 -9.75 3.16
N ASP A 183 14.89 -8.85 3.46
CA ASP A 183 15.25 -7.74 2.59
C ASP A 183 16.20 -8.21 1.48
N VAL A 184 15.65 -8.51 0.31
CA VAL A 184 16.45 -8.99 -0.83
C VAL A 184 17.25 -7.87 -1.49
N GLY A 185 16.84 -6.61 -1.31
CA GLY A 185 17.58 -5.46 -1.82
C GLY A 185 18.84 -5.14 -1.00
N ARG A 186 18.85 -5.52 0.29
CA ARG A 186 20.02 -5.43 1.16
C ARG A 186 20.88 -6.69 1.17
N TYR A 187 20.28 -7.85 0.92
CA TYR A 187 20.94 -9.17 0.93
C TYR A 187 20.77 -9.87 -0.44
N PRO A 188 21.58 -9.55 -1.47
CA PRO A 188 21.46 -10.09 -2.83
C PRO A 188 21.53 -11.62 -2.92
N GLU A 189 22.24 -12.26 -1.99
CA GLU A 189 22.30 -13.71 -1.86
C GLU A 189 20.91 -14.33 -1.59
N SER A 190 20.03 -13.59 -0.91
CA SER A 190 18.63 -13.97 -0.72
C SER A 190 17.86 -13.95 -2.04
N ALA A 191 18.08 -12.92 -2.86
CA ALA A 191 17.46 -12.78 -4.18
C ALA A 191 17.85 -13.96 -5.08
N THR A 192 19.14 -14.32 -5.08
CA THR A 192 19.66 -15.46 -5.85
C THR A 192 19.08 -16.78 -5.37
N LYS A 193 19.09 -17.01 -4.06
CA LYS A 193 18.57 -18.25 -3.46
C LYS A 193 17.10 -18.49 -3.78
N TYR A 194 16.26 -17.46 -3.65
CA TYR A 194 14.82 -17.56 -3.91
C TYR A 194 14.43 -17.27 -5.36
N ARG A 195 15.43 -17.05 -6.23
CA ARG A 195 15.29 -16.75 -7.67
C ARG A 195 14.33 -15.59 -7.91
N VAL A 196 14.53 -14.49 -7.18
CA VAL A 196 13.76 -13.25 -7.29
C VAL A 196 14.63 -12.16 -7.88
N GLN A 197 14.12 -11.49 -8.90
CA GLN A 197 14.70 -10.29 -9.47
C GLN A 197 14.29 -9.11 -8.60
N ASP A 198 15.27 -8.38 -8.10
CA ASP A 198 15.13 -7.23 -7.23
C ASP A 198 15.33 -5.90 -7.98
N GLY A 199 15.20 -5.87 -9.31
CA GLY A 199 15.30 -4.65 -10.10
C GLY A 199 14.11 -3.69 -9.89
N PRO A 200 14.26 -2.38 -10.22
CA PRO A 200 13.23 -1.37 -9.97
C PRO A 200 11.95 -1.51 -10.80
N THR A 201 12.04 -2.22 -11.92
CA THR A 201 10.90 -2.55 -12.78
C THR A 201 10.40 -3.99 -12.58
N SER A 202 11.00 -4.71 -11.63
CA SER A 202 10.65 -6.10 -11.34
C SER A 202 9.20 -6.19 -10.88
N ARG A 203 8.47 -7.14 -11.45
CA ARG A 203 7.13 -7.49 -10.97
C ARG A 203 7.17 -8.58 -9.91
N GLN A 204 8.35 -9.11 -9.58
CA GLN A 204 8.55 -10.14 -8.57
C GLN A 204 8.68 -9.54 -7.16
N LEU A 205 8.65 -8.21 -7.00
CA LEU A 205 8.65 -7.56 -5.69
C LEU A 205 7.31 -6.86 -5.39
N PRO A 206 6.73 -7.04 -4.19
CA PRO A 206 7.12 -8.04 -3.18
C PRO A 206 6.85 -9.48 -3.66
N THR A 207 7.53 -10.45 -3.06
CA THR A 207 7.15 -11.88 -3.15
C THR A 207 6.79 -12.40 -1.77
N ILE A 208 5.62 -13.00 -1.62
CA ILE A 208 5.23 -13.73 -0.41
C ILE A 208 5.48 -15.21 -0.64
N LEU A 209 6.12 -15.87 0.31
CA LEU A 209 6.35 -17.30 0.37
C LEU A 209 5.57 -17.89 1.55
N LEU A 210 4.89 -19.01 1.31
CA LEU A 210 4.41 -19.88 2.38
C LEU A 210 5.39 -21.04 2.53
N LEU A 211 5.98 -21.14 3.71
CA LEU A 211 6.96 -22.15 4.07
C LEU A 211 6.35 -23.05 5.14
N THR A 212 6.28 -24.35 4.89
CA THR A 212 5.87 -25.37 5.88
C THR A 212 6.91 -26.48 5.88
N ASP A 213 7.27 -27.01 7.05
CA ASP A 213 8.27 -28.07 7.18
C ASP A 213 9.62 -27.70 6.53
N GLY A 214 9.97 -26.41 6.55
CA GLY A 214 11.19 -25.87 5.93
C GLY A 214 11.18 -25.82 4.40
N GLN A 215 10.05 -26.11 3.74
CA GLN A 215 9.92 -26.10 2.28
C GLN A 215 8.91 -25.06 1.78
N GLU A 216 9.19 -24.51 0.61
CA GLU A 216 8.26 -23.62 -0.10
C GLU A 216 7.07 -24.40 -0.67
N LYS A 217 5.87 -24.13 -0.16
CA LYS A 217 4.63 -24.70 -0.67
C LYS A 217 4.00 -23.85 -1.77
N MET A 218 4.07 -22.54 -1.62
CA MET A 218 3.50 -21.61 -2.58
C MET A 218 4.15 -20.23 -2.50
N ARG A 219 4.04 -19.48 -3.59
CA ARG A 219 4.47 -18.09 -3.67
C ARG A 219 3.51 -17.21 -4.44
N ARG A 220 3.51 -15.92 -4.11
CA ARG A 220 2.85 -14.86 -4.88
C ARG A 220 3.79 -13.66 -5.07
N PRO A 221 3.94 -13.13 -6.29
CA PRO A 221 3.30 -13.58 -7.52
C PRO A 221 3.87 -14.91 -8.04
N GLN A 222 3.03 -15.70 -8.70
CA GLN A 222 3.41 -17.01 -9.24
C GLN A 222 3.73 -16.88 -10.74
N ALA A 223 4.71 -17.64 -11.22
CA ALA A 223 4.96 -17.80 -12.64
C ALA A 223 4.04 -18.89 -13.21
N ASP A 224 3.47 -18.62 -14.38
CA ASP A 224 2.71 -19.60 -15.15
C ASP A 224 3.64 -20.68 -15.75
N HIS A 225 3.09 -21.72 -16.36
CA HIS A 225 3.84 -22.79 -17.05
C HIS A 225 4.80 -22.26 -18.13
N THR A 226 4.52 -21.08 -18.68
CA THR A 226 5.37 -20.37 -19.66
C THR A 226 6.50 -19.54 -19.01
N GLY A 227 6.60 -19.52 -17.68
CA GLY A 227 7.51 -18.66 -16.93
C GLY A 227 7.02 -17.20 -16.81
N LYS A 228 5.88 -16.85 -17.42
CA LYS A 228 5.31 -15.50 -17.32
C LYS A 228 4.70 -15.27 -15.94
N LEU A 229 5.08 -14.17 -15.31
CA LEU A 229 4.57 -13.80 -13.99
C LEU A 229 3.09 -13.36 -14.06
N GLN A 230 2.26 -13.98 -13.24
CA GLN A 230 0.85 -13.59 -13.09
C GLN A 230 0.73 -12.31 -12.25
N LYS A 231 -0.07 -11.34 -12.72
CA LYS A 231 -0.32 -10.11 -11.97
C LYS A 231 -1.05 -10.45 -10.68
N PHE A 232 -0.47 -10.08 -9.54
CA PHE A 232 -1.09 -10.25 -8.23
C PHE A 232 -1.29 -8.89 -7.56
N LEU A 233 -2.50 -8.63 -7.07
CA LEU A 233 -2.81 -7.41 -6.31
C LEU A 233 -2.68 -7.74 -4.82
N PHE A 234 -1.70 -7.11 -4.17
CA PHE A 234 -1.36 -7.31 -2.77
C PHE A 234 -2.30 -6.58 -1.80
N SER A 235 -3.58 -6.95 -1.81
CA SER A 235 -4.55 -6.52 -0.79
C SER A 235 -4.69 -7.57 0.31
N LYS A 236 -5.23 -7.16 1.47
CA LYS A 236 -5.52 -8.07 2.59
C LYS A 236 -6.35 -9.27 2.15
N ASP A 237 -7.45 -9.01 1.45
CA ASP A 237 -8.39 -10.06 1.01
C ASP A 237 -7.76 -11.00 -0.03
N ASN A 238 -7.00 -10.46 -0.98
CA ASN A 238 -6.33 -11.28 -1.98
C ASN A 238 -5.24 -12.15 -1.38
N VAL A 239 -4.47 -11.65 -0.41
CA VAL A 239 -3.46 -12.45 0.28
C VAL A 239 -4.12 -13.55 1.11
N LYS A 240 -5.18 -13.21 1.86
CA LYS A 240 -5.97 -14.18 2.61
C LYS A 240 -6.51 -15.30 1.73
N ALA A 241 -7.15 -14.94 0.62
CA ALA A 241 -7.74 -15.91 -0.31
C ALA A 241 -6.67 -16.73 -1.04
N ALA A 242 -5.58 -16.08 -1.47
CA ALA A 242 -4.56 -16.74 -2.25
C ALA A 242 -3.72 -17.73 -1.44
N LEU A 243 -3.55 -17.52 -0.13
CA LEU A 243 -2.80 -18.40 0.76
C LEU A 243 -3.70 -19.34 1.59
N ASP A 244 -5.02 -19.22 1.48
CA ASP A 244 -5.98 -19.82 2.42
C ASP A 244 -5.62 -19.55 3.89
N LEU A 245 -5.35 -18.27 4.20
CA LEU A 245 -4.80 -17.88 5.50
C LEU A 245 -5.73 -18.21 6.67
N ASP A 246 -7.05 -18.11 6.44
CA ASP A 246 -8.06 -18.48 7.43
C ASP A 246 -8.02 -20.00 7.70
N GLY A 247 -7.88 -20.83 6.66
CA GLY A 247 -7.73 -22.29 6.80
C GLY A 247 -6.46 -22.67 7.58
N ILE A 248 -5.31 -22.13 7.16
CA ILE A 248 -4.01 -22.36 7.83
C ILE A 248 -4.09 -21.95 9.30
N TYR A 249 -4.69 -20.81 9.60
CA TYR A 249 -4.84 -20.32 10.96
C TYR A 249 -5.67 -21.27 11.84
N GLN A 250 -6.82 -21.75 11.34
CA GLN A 250 -7.64 -22.71 12.08
C GLN A 250 -6.93 -24.04 12.28
N GLU A 251 -6.19 -24.53 11.28
CA GLU A 251 -5.40 -25.74 11.42
C GLU A 251 -4.30 -25.59 12.48
N CYS A 252 -3.55 -24.48 12.42
CA CYS A 252 -2.50 -24.17 13.38
C CYS A 252 -3.06 -24.05 14.81
N LYS A 253 -4.22 -23.39 14.96
CA LYS A 253 -4.92 -23.26 16.26
C LYS A 253 -5.36 -24.60 16.82
N LYS A 254 -5.88 -25.51 15.99
CA LYS A 254 -6.24 -26.88 16.38
C LYS A 254 -5.00 -27.68 16.83
N LYS A 255 -3.90 -27.60 16.08
CA LYS A 255 -2.62 -28.26 16.44
C LYS A 255 -2.08 -27.77 17.79
N LEU A 256 -2.15 -26.46 18.06
CA LEU A 256 -1.76 -25.90 19.36
C LEU A 256 -2.67 -26.38 20.50
N ALA A 257 -3.99 -26.46 20.27
CA ALA A 257 -4.92 -26.95 21.28
C ALA A 257 -4.66 -28.44 21.62
N ALA A 258 -4.43 -29.28 20.61
CA ALA A 258 -4.09 -30.69 20.79
C ALA A 258 -2.78 -30.85 21.58
N ALA A 259 -1.73 -30.09 21.25
CA ALA A 259 -0.46 -30.15 21.96
C ALA A 259 -0.56 -29.69 23.43
N LYS A 260 -1.48 -28.76 23.75
CA LYS A 260 -1.74 -28.33 25.14
C LYS A 260 -2.48 -29.39 25.95
N ASN A 261 -3.39 -30.15 25.34
CA ASN A 261 -4.10 -31.22 26.02
C ASN A 261 -3.17 -32.40 26.35
N VAL A 262 -2.31 -32.80 25.41
CA VAL A 262 -1.32 -33.87 25.66
C VAL A 262 -0.41 -33.54 26.85
N LYS A 263 0.07 -32.29 26.95
CA LYS A 263 0.91 -31.83 28.08
C LYS A 263 0.17 -31.72 29.42
N LYS A 264 -1.16 -31.81 29.44
CA LYS A 264 -1.97 -31.73 30.66
C LYS A 264 -2.35 -33.12 31.18
N ASP A 265 -2.32 -34.12 30.31
CA ASP A 265 -2.61 -35.52 30.60
C ASP A 265 -1.34 -36.32 30.96
N GLU A 266 -0.15 -35.73 30.79
CA GLU A 266 1.15 -36.18 31.34
C GLU A 266 1.44 -35.56 32.71
#